data_AF-A0A8S4QLN3-F1
#
_entry.id   AF-A0A8S4QLN3-F1
#
_cell.length_a   1.000
_cell.length_b   1.000
_cell.length_c   1.000
_cell.angle_alpha   90.00
_cell.angle_beta   90.00
_cell.angle_gamma   90.00
#
_symmetry.space_group_name_H-M   'P 1'
#
loop_
_entity.id
_entity.type
_entity.pdbx_description
1 polymer ?
#
loop_
_entity_poly.entity_id
_entity_poly.type
_entity_poly.pdbx_seq_one_letter_code
_entity_poly.pdbx_strand_id
1 'polypeptide(L)'
;MSKLPIVIAPDERLTTRASEVIDITDKIKELVNDMFETMYYAEGLGLAAVQVGVLKRIFIMDVQPEKAEDGPAGYESTGKFCMINPEITELSGEQVILKEGCLSIPEQSHEIKRPKYLTVKYKNLNNEEQTLKASGWLARLRGTMNNEDLELLKFYHEVGVDCTLTEGEEEKKVENERAAQSSVIEQKKAMFPSDWIIEARKLASECGSVDELRSAVKSFEGCEIKKTATNTVFSDGNPNAKIMLVGEAPGANEDLKGIPFCGASGMLLDKMLGAINLDRTKVYISNTVFWRPPGNRKPTDLELDMCRPFVEKHIALVLPQILIFVGGIACYSLLDNTKTISNLRGKFHTYTNQYLSHAITTAAIFHPAYLLRQPAQKRLAWEDLKKIREYLDNTNNHTDV
;
A
#
# COMPACT_ATOMS: atom_id res chain seq x y z
N MET A 1 0.07 -6.34 23.50
CA MET A 1 -0.34 -5.17 22.69
C MET A 1 -1.78 -5.36 22.29
N SER A 2 -2.65 -4.51 22.81
CA SER A 2 -4.09 -4.60 22.61
C SER A 2 -4.43 -3.73 21.39
N LYS A 3 -5.00 -4.36 20.35
CA LYS A 3 -5.45 -3.64 19.16
C LYS A 3 -6.94 -3.41 19.31
N LEU A 4 -7.35 -2.16 19.48
CA LEU A 4 -8.76 -1.82 19.54
C LEU A 4 -9.35 -1.91 18.13
N PRO A 5 -10.53 -2.52 17.94
CA PRO A 5 -11.18 -2.56 16.65
C PRO A 5 -11.60 -1.15 16.24
N ILE A 6 -11.19 -0.73 15.04
CA ILE A 6 -11.62 0.55 14.47
C ILE A 6 -13.06 0.39 13.98
N VAL A 7 -13.94 1.27 14.47
CA VAL A 7 -15.33 1.38 14.07
C VAL A 7 -15.38 1.93 12.64
N ILE A 8 -16.04 1.21 11.74
CA ILE A 8 -16.18 1.53 10.32
C ILE A 8 -17.57 2.10 10.06
N ALA A 9 -17.67 3.16 9.26
CA ALA A 9 -18.94 3.74 8.84
C ALA A 9 -19.75 2.75 7.96
N PRO A 10 -21.09 2.78 8.01
CA PRO A 10 -21.95 3.67 8.78
C PRO A 10 -22.30 3.10 10.17
N ASP A 11 -21.61 3.54 11.22
CA ASP A 11 -21.89 3.17 12.61
C ASP A 11 -22.30 4.41 13.41
N GLU A 12 -23.42 4.34 14.12
CA GLU A 12 -24.01 5.47 14.88
C GLU A 12 -23.08 6.04 15.94
N ARG A 13 -22.11 5.24 16.44
CA ARG A 13 -21.13 5.75 17.40
C ARG A 13 -20.30 6.87 16.80
N LEU A 14 -19.98 6.79 15.50
CA LEU A 14 -19.17 7.81 14.80
C LEU A 14 -19.87 9.16 14.69
N THR A 15 -21.21 9.20 14.76
CA THR A 15 -22.01 10.43 14.77
C THR A 15 -22.49 10.83 16.17
N THR A 16 -22.25 10.00 17.17
CA THR A 16 -22.65 10.26 18.55
C THR A 16 -21.70 11.25 19.22
N ARG A 17 -22.25 12.30 19.85
CA ARG A 17 -21.47 13.29 20.59
C ARG A 17 -20.75 12.63 21.77
N ALA A 18 -19.42 12.69 21.78
CA ALA A 18 -18.61 12.15 22.86
C ALA A 18 -18.79 12.92 24.18
N SER A 19 -18.80 12.20 25.30
CA SER A 19 -18.89 12.78 26.64
C SER A 19 -17.53 13.34 27.09
N GLU A 20 -17.55 14.40 27.90
CA GLU A 20 -16.32 14.96 28.47
C GLU A 20 -15.63 13.94 29.40
N VAL A 21 -14.30 14.03 29.46
CA VAL A 21 -13.50 13.30 30.46
C VAL A 21 -13.39 14.18 31.70
N ILE A 22 -13.97 13.74 32.81
CA ILE A 22 -13.94 14.49 34.08
C ILE A 22 -12.65 14.14 34.85
N ASP A 23 -12.37 12.84 34.99
CA ASP A 23 -11.21 12.33 35.73
C ASP A 23 -10.26 11.54 34.83
N ILE A 24 -8.96 11.86 34.90
CA ILE A 24 -7.91 11.14 34.19
C ILE A 24 -7.41 9.99 35.07
N THR A 25 -8.11 8.86 34.98
CA THR A 25 -7.76 7.63 35.70
C THR A 25 -6.70 6.83 34.95
N ASP A 26 -6.11 5.81 35.59
CA ASP A 26 -5.17 4.92 34.92
C ASP A 26 -5.81 4.17 33.73
N LYS A 27 -7.11 3.89 33.78
CA LYS A 27 -7.87 3.36 32.64
C LYS A 27 -7.88 4.29 31.43
N ILE A 28 -7.89 5.61 31.65
CA ILE A 28 -7.79 6.59 30.56
C ILE A 28 -6.38 6.59 29.97
N LYS A 29 -5.34 6.45 30.81
CA LYS A 29 -3.95 6.35 30.34
C LYS A 29 -3.73 5.08 29.53
N GLU A 30 -4.25 3.94 29.99
CA GLU A 30 -4.25 2.66 29.27
C GLU A 30 -4.97 2.79 27.92
N LEU A 31 -6.18 3.35 27.91
CA LEU A 31 -6.93 3.61 26.67
C LEU A 31 -6.14 4.46 25.68
N VAL A 32 -5.49 5.53 26.15
CA VAL A 32 -4.68 6.40 25.28
C VAL A 32 -3.50 5.65 24.69
N ASN A 33 -2.83 4.80 25.47
CA ASN A 33 -1.75 3.95 24.97
C ASN A 33 -2.26 2.97 23.89
N ASP A 34 -3.38 2.28 24.15
CA ASP A 34 -4.02 1.38 23.20
C ASP A 34 -4.46 2.11 21.92
N MET A 35 -4.94 3.35 22.05
CA MET A 35 -5.28 4.20 20.92
C MET A 35 -4.04 4.54 20.08
N PHE A 36 -2.90 4.88 20.69
CA PHE A 36 -1.66 5.14 19.95
C PHE A 36 -1.19 3.88 19.22
N GLU A 37 -1.18 2.72 19.88
CA GLU A 37 -0.86 1.43 19.24
C GLU A 37 -1.78 1.16 18.06
N THR A 38 -3.09 1.38 18.21
CA THR A 38 -4.10 1.18 17.17
C THR A 38 -3.90 2.16 16.00
N MET A 39 -3.61 3.44 16.29
CA MET A 39 -3.36 4.48 15.30
C MET A 39 -2.13 4.15 14.45
N TYR A 40 -1.00 3.79 15.08
CA TYR A 40 0.20 3.40 14.36
C TYR A 40 -0.01 2.13 13.54
N TYR A 41 -0.74 1.14 14.09
CA TYR A 41 -1.07 -0.09 13.37
C TYR A 41 -1.92 0.15 12.12
N ALA A 42 -2.79 1.16 12.15
CA ALA A 42 -3.64 1.54 11.02
C ALA A 42 -3.01 2.61 10.11
N GLU A 43 -1.72 2.92 10.29
CA GLU A 43 -0.97 3.94 9.54
C GLU A 43 -1.63 5.34 9.57
N GLY A 44 -2.34 5.64 10.67
CA GLY A 44 -3.01 6.92 10.88
C GLY A 44 -2.09 7.99 11.44
N LEU A 45 -2.42 9.25 11.16
CA LEU A 45 -1.80 10.41 11.81
C LEU A 45 -2.51 10.81 13.11
N GLY A 46 -3.81 10.53 13.20
CA GLY A 46 -4.63 10.82 14.37
C GLY A 46 -5.79 9.85 14.53
N LEU A 47 -6.27 9.72 15.76
CA LEU A 47 -7.36 8.81 16.12
C LEU A 47 -8.20 9.40 17.26
N ALA A 48 -9.52 9.45 17.07
CA ALA A 48 -10.47 9.81 18.12
C ALA A 48 -10.94 8.57 18.88
N ALA A 49 -11.20 8.68 20.19
CA ALA A 49 -11.66 7.55 21.00
C ALA A 49 -12.98 6.95 20.48
N VAL A 50 -13.83 7.77 19.85
CA VAL A 50 -15.07 7.34 19.21
C VAL A 50 -14.80 6.31 18.09
N GLN A 51 -13.68 6.44 17.37
CA GLN A 51 -13.28 5.51 16.30
C GLN A 51 -12.86 4.15 16.83
N VAL A 52 -12.61 4.00 18.13
CA VAL A 52 -12.39 2.71 18.80
C VAL A 52 -13.57 2.31 19.68
N GLY A 53 -14.74 2.93 19.44
CA GLY A 53 -15.99 2.62 20.13
C GLY A 53 -16.14 3.22 21.52
N VAL A 54 -15.25 4.14 21.92
CA VAL A 54 -15.29 4.79 23.23
C VAL A 54 -15.83 6.22 23.11
N LEU A 55 -17.02 6.46 23.68
CA LEU A 55 -17.69 7.77 23.63
C LEU A 55 -17.13 8.79 24.65
N LYS A 56 -15.81 8.99 24.60
CA LYS A 56 -15.08 9.97 25.41
C LYS A 56 -14.39 10.98 24.52
N ARG A 57 -14.38 12.25 24.95
CA ARG A 57 -13.79 13.36 24.20
C ARG A 57 -12.27 13.35 24.34
N ILE A 58 -11.64 12.41 23.63
CA ILE A 58 -10.19 12.20 23.59
C ILE A 58 -9.79 12.08 22.13
N PHE A 59 -8.72 12.80 21.76
CA PHE A 59 -8.11 12.73 20.45
C PHE A 59 -6.60 12.60 20.60
N ILE A 60 -6.00 11.67 19.86
CA ILE A 60 -4.55 11.51 19.79
C ILE A 60 -4.06 11.81 18.39
N MET A 61 -2.83 12.27 18.28
CA MET A 61 -2.18 12.52 17.00
C MET A 61 -0.67 12.49 17.15
N ASP A 62 0.00 12.04 16.09
CA ASP A 62 1.44 12.04 16.00
C ASP A 62 1.85 12.41 14.58
N VAL A 63 2.34 13.64 14.41
CA VAL A 63 2.83 14.14 13.13
C VAL A 63 4.35 14.19 13.20
N GLN A 64 4.98 13.32 12.42
CA GLN A 64 6.44 13.24 12.35
C GLN A 64 7.03 14.46 11.62
N PRO A 65 8.28 14.86 11.92
CA PRO A 65 8.96 15.99 11.27
C PRO A 65 8.99 15.94 9.73
N GLU A 66 9.01 14.74 9.15
CA GLU A 66 8.98 14.53 7.70
C GLU A 66 7.68 14.98 7.03
N LYS A 67 6.60 15.11 7.82
CA LYS A 67 5.29 15.60 7.40
C LYS A 67 5.03 17.04 7.88
N ALA A 68 6.08 17.73 8.35
CA ALA A 68 5.99 19.14 8.71
C ALA A 68 5.60 19.97 7.49
N GLU A 69 4.64 20.87 7.67
CA GLU A 69 4.35 21.93 6.72
C GLU A 69 4.81 23.26 7.34
N ASP A 70 5.31 24.18 6.53
CA ASP A 70 5.74 25.49 6.99
C ASP A 70 4.56 26.25 7.62
N GLY A 71 4.75 26.71 8.85
CA GLY A 71 3.78 27.48 9.62
C GLY A 71 4.32 28.87 10.00
N PRO A 72 3.43 29.84 10.27
CA PRO A 72 3.83 31.11 10.84
C PRO A 72 4.52 30.90 12.19
N ALA A 73 5.44 31.79 12.54
CA ALA A 73 6.21 31.70 13.78
C ALA A 73 5.28 31.54 15.00
N GLY A 74 5.54 30.52 15.82
CA GLY A 74 4.73 30.18 16.99
C GLY A 74 3.57 29.22 16.73
N TYR A 75 3.47 28.64 15.52
CA TYR A 75 2.60 27.50 15.21
C TYR A 75 3.42 26.23 15.09
N GLU A 76 2.94 25.17 15.70
CA GLU A 76 3.51 23.83 15.58
C GLU A 76 2.88 23.14 14.37
N SER A 77 3.71 22.44 13.58
CA SER A 77 3.25 21.59 12.48
C SER A 77 3.56 20.11 12.70
N THR A 78 4.27 19.75 13.78
CA THR A 78 4.70 18.38 14.10
C THR A 78 4.62 18.13 15.60
N GLY A 79 4.64 16.85 16.01
CA GLY A 79 4.68 16.44 17.40
C GLY A 79 3.65 15.37 17.74
N LYS A 80 3.82 14.79 18.93
CA LYS A 80 2.97 13.75 19.50
C LYS A 80 2.08 14.34 20.59
N PHE A 81 0.77 14.27 20.39
CA PHE A 81 -0.23 14.90 21.25
C PHE A 81 -1.30 13.91 21.70
N CYS A 82 -1.64 13.99 22.98
CA CYS A 82 -2.87 13.42 23.53
C CYS A 82 -3.71 14.56 24.07
N MET A 83 -4.82 14.84 23.38
CA MET A 83 -5.73 15.93 23.69
C MET A 83 -6.96 15.38 24.39
N ILE A 84 -7.06 15.64 25.69
CA ILE A 84 -8.27 15.38 26.47
C ILE A 84 -9.11 16.64 26.45
N ASN A 85 -10.39 16.48 26.12
CA ASN A 85 -11.33 17.58 26.02
C ASN A 85 -10.91 18.75 25.12
N PRO A 86 -10.43 18.52 23.87
CA PRO A 86 -10.02 19.61 23.00
C PRO A 86 -11.19 20.54 22.65
N GLU A 87 -10.90 21.84 22.65
CA GLU A 87 -11.78 22.94 22.25
C GLU A 87 -11.03 23.85 21.28
N ILE A 88 -11.57 24.04 20.08
CA ILE A 88 -11.01 24.97 19.09
C ILE A 88 -11.46 26.37 19.46
N THR A 89 -10.52 27.25 19.79
CA THR A 89 -10.81 28.63 20.22
C THR A 89 -10.66 29.65 19.10
N GLU A 90 -9.81 29.37 18.10
CA GLU A 90 -9.55 30.25 16.97
C GLU A 90 -9.36 29.44 15.69
N LEU A 91 -9.82 30.00 14.57
CA LEU A 91 -9.65 29.45 13.22
C LEU A 91 -9.16 30.54 12.29
N SER A 92 -8.22 30.21 11.40
CA SER A 92 -7.83 31.13 10.33
C SER A 92 -8.96 31.32 9.31
N GLY A 93 -9.08 32.53 8.76
CA GLY A 93 -9.92 32.79 7.58
C GLY A 93 -9.37 32.17 6.30
N GLU A 94 -8.05 31.95 6.23
CA GLU A 94 -7.40 31.21 5.15
C GLU A 94 -7.80 29.74 5.20
N GLN A 95 -8.24 29.21 4.05
CA GLN A 95 -8.59 27.82 3.86
C GLN A 95 -7.64 27.16 2.85
N VAL A 96 -7.42 25.87 3.04
CA VAL A 96 -6.64 25.02 2.14
C VAL A 96 -7.48 23.78 1.77
N ILE A 97 -7.41 23.37 0.51
CA ILE A 97 -8.04 22.13 0.02
C ILE A 97 -6.98 21.05 0.10
N LEU A 98 -7.27 19.98 0.83
CA LEU A 98 -6.32 18.88 1.03
C LEU A 98 -7.04 17.56 0.88
N LYS A 99 -6.38 16.59 0.26
CA LYS A 99 -6.85 15.21 0.18
C LYS A 99 -6.60 14.53 1.51
N GLU A 100 -7.66 14.21 2.25
CA GLU A 100 -7.61 13.54 3.55
C GLU A 100 -8.49 12.29 3.60
N GLY A 101 -8.10 11.32 4.42
CA GLY A 101 -8.82 10.06 4.64
C GLY A 101 -9.11 9.84 6.12
N CYS A 102 -10.15 9.07 6.42
CA CYS A 102 -10.54 8.73 7.79
C CYS A 102 -10.33 7.23 8.02
N LEU A 103 -9.70 6.84 9.13
CA LEU A 103 -9.52 5.42 9.48
C LEU A 103 -10.85 4.65 9.61
N SER A 104 -11.95 5.36 9.85
CA SER A 104 -13.30 4.80 9.93
C SER A 104 -14.02 4.70 8.58
N ILE A 105 -13.42 5.20 7.49
CA ILE A 105 -13.95 5.10 6.11
C ILE A 105 -12.82 4.57 5.21
N PRO A 106 -12.61 3.25 5.17
CA PRO A 106 -11.49 2.65 4.46
C PRO A 106 -11.54 2.96 2.95
N GLU A 107 -10.35 3.09 2.35
CA GLU A 107 -10.15 3.29 0.90
C GLU A 107 -10.78 4.57 0.31
N GLN A 108 -11.24 5.49 1.15
CA GLN A 108 -11.80 6.77 0.72
C GLN A 108 -10.94 7.93 1.18
N SER A 109 -10.52 8.76 0.22
CA SER A 109 -9.88 10.04 0.48
C SER A 109 -10.56 11.13 -0.33
N HIS A 110 -10.93 12.20 0.35
CA HIS A 110 -11.70 13.31 -0.23
C HIS A 110 -10.90 14.60 -0.12
N GLU A 111 -11.13 15.50 -1.06
CA GLU A 111 -10.65 16.87 -0.97
C GLU A 111 -11.53 17.64 0.01
N ILE A 112 -10.96 18.01 1.15
CA ILE A 112 -11.68 18.70 2.22
C ILE A 112 -11.06 20.07 2.45
N LYS A 113 -11.92 21.09 2.50
CA LYS A 113 -11.55 22.47 2.84
C LYS A 113 -11.37 22.60 4.34
N ARG A 114 -10.17 22.95 4.79
CA ARG A 114 -9.85 23.16 6.20
C ARG A 114 -9.22 24.54 6.41
N PRO A 115 -9.42 25.16 7.60
CA PRO A 115 -8.61 26.29 8.03
C PRO A 115 -7.13 25.91 8.00
N LYS A 116 -6.29 26.78 7.45
CA LYS A 116 -4.84 26.58 7.38
C LYS A 116 -4.20 26.55 8.77
N TYR A 117 -4.78 27.28 9.72
CA TYR A 117 -4.35 27.35 11.10
C TYR A 117 -5.52 27.26 12.07
N LEU A 118 -5.26 26.71 13.26
CA LEU A 118 -6.18 26.77 14.38
C LEU A 118 -5.44 26.94 15.70
N THR A 119 -6.19 27.40 16.70
CA THR A 119 -5.76 27.34 18.11
C THR A 119 -6.68 26.37 18.83
N VAL A 120 -6.12 25.36 19.49
CA VAL A 120 -6.85 24.39 20.31
C VAL A 120 -6.40 24.49 21.77
N LYS A 121 -7.36 24.53 22.67
CA LYS A 121 -7.15 24.32 24.11
C LYS A 121 -7.50 22.89 24.47
N TYR A 122 -6.69 22.25 25.29
CA TYR A 122 -6.94 20.87 25.73
C TYR A 122 -6.24 20.60 27.06
N LYS A 123 -6.54 19.45 27.66
CA LYS A 123 -5.82 18.92 28.82
C LYS A 123 -4.90 17.78 28.41
N ASN A 124 -3.68 17.74 28.94
CA ASN A 124 -2.78 16.60 28.76
C ASN A 124 -3.11 15.47 29.76
N LEU A 125 -2.36 14.35 29.71
CA LEU A 125 -2.53 13.20 30.62
C LEU A 125 -2.26 13.52 32.10
N ASN A 126 -1.60 14.65 32.39
CA ASN A 126 -1.33 15.12 33.75
C ASN A 126 -2.42 16.09 34.27
N ASN A 127 -3.52 16.26 33.51
CA ASN A 127 -4.61 17.20 33.80
C ASN A 127 -4.18 18.68 33.74
N GLU A 128 -3.08 18.99 33.04
CA GLU A 128 -2.59 20.35 32.84
C GLU A 128 -3.20 20.95 31.58
N GLU A 129 -3.63 22.21 31.66
CA GLU A 129 -4.16 22.93 30.50
C GLU A 129 -3.04 23.30 29.53
N GLN A 130 -3.27 23.04 28.25
CA GLN A 130 -2.36 23.29 27.15
C GLN A 130 -3.08 24.11 26.09
N THR A 131 -2.33 24.99 25.42
CA THR A 131 -2.80 25.70 24.23
C THR A 131 -1.84 25.40 23.09
N LEU A 132 -2.36 24.86 21.99
CA LEU A 132 -1.60 24.55 20.79
C LEU A 132 -2.10 25.42 19.65
N LYS A 133 -1.19 26.21 19.09
CA LYS A 133 -1.37 26.86 17.79
C LYS A 133 -0.86 25.89 16.74
N ALA A 134 -1.75 25.36 15.93
CA ALA A 134 -1.46 24.28 15.00
C ALA A 134 -1.52 24.75 13.55
N SER A 135 -0.58 24.28 12.73
CA SER A 135 -0.55 24.44 11.27
C SER A 135 -0.46 23.08 10.57
N GLY A 136 -0.72 23.07 9.26
CA GLY A 136 -0.55 21.87 8.42
C GLY A 136 -1.40 20.69 8.87
N TRP A 137 -0.79 19.51 9.02
CA TRP A 137 -1.47 18.30 9.52
C TRP A 137 -2.03 18.45 10.94
N LEU A 138 -1.37 19.22 11.82
CA LEU A 138 -1.89 19.46 13.17
C LEU A 138 -3.12 20.37 13.17
N ALA A 139 -3.34 21.18 12.13
CA ALA A 139 -4.54 22.01 12.02
C ALA A 139 -5.79 21.23 11.57
N ARG A 140 -5.69 19.90 11.43
CA ARG A 140 -6.77 19.02 10.95
C ARG A 140 -7.61 18.39 12.08
N LEU A 141 -7.48 18.92 13.31
CA LEU A 141 -8.18 18.46 14.52
C LEU A 141 -9.72 18.50 14.48
N ARG A 142 -10.32 19.12 13.46
CA ARG A 142 -11.77 19.26 13.38
C ARG A 142 -12.43 17.99 12.84
N GLY A 143 -12.87 17.12 13.74
CA GLY A 143 -13.55 15.85 13.44
C GLY A 143 -14.97 15.94 12.85
N THR A 144 -15.45 17.09 12.41
CA THR A 144 -16.78 17.20 11.78
C THR A 144 -16.63 17.36 10.27
N MET A 145 -16.93 16.29 9.51
CA MET A 145 -17.47 16.44 8.17
C MET A 145 -18.84 17.10 8.31
N ASN A 146 -19.17 18.12 7.50
CA ASN A 146 -20.49 18.72 7.58
C ASN A 146 -21.54 17.67 7.14
N ASN A 147 -22.76 17.75 7.66
CA ASN A 147 -23.85 16.83 7.26
C ASN A 147 -24.07 16.83 5.74
N GLU A 148 -23.81 17.96 5.08
CA GLU A 148 -23.89 18.09 3.62
C GLU A 148 -22.83 17.26 2.90
N ASP A 149 -21.62 17.09 3.44
CA ASP A 149 -20.56 16.28 2.81
C ASP A 149 -20.85 14.77 2.93
N LEU A 150 -21.47 14.36 4.03
CA LEU A 150 -21.94 12.98 4.28
C LEU A 150 -23.17 12.63 3.44
N GLU A 151 -24.10 13.56 3.29
CA GLU A 151 -25.26 13.43 2.39
C GLU A 151 -24.82 13.42 0.92
N LEU A 152 -23.85 14.25 0.54
CA LEU A 152 -23.28 14.28 -0.80
C LEU A 152 -22.53 12.98 -1.13
N LEU A 153 -21.82 12.39 -0.16
CA LEU A 153 -21.19 11.08 -0.30
C LEU A 153 -22.19 9.93 -0.38
N LYS A 154 -23.28 9.97 0.41
CA LYS A 154 -24.39 9.02 0.29
C LYS A 154 -25.12 9.16 -1.04
N PHE A 155 -25.36 10.39 -1.49
CA PHE A 155 -25.99 10.69 -2.77
C PHE A 155 -25.13 10.18 -3.93
N TYR A 156 -23.84 10.51 -4.01
CA TYR A 156 -22.96 10.02 -5.09
C TYR A 156 -22.78 8.49 -5.07
N HIS A 157 -22.83 7.85 -3.90
CA HIS A 157 -22.86 6.40 -3.78
C HIS A 157 -24.20 5.79 -4.25
N GLU A 158 -25.33 6.44 -3.95
CA GLU A 158 -26.68 6.02 -4.36
C GLU A 158 -26.98 6.29 -5.84
N VAL A 159 -26.37 7.34 -6.44
CA VAL A 159 -26.54 7.69 -7.87
C VAL A 159 -25.40 7.23 -8.78
N GLY A 160 -24.38 6.54 -8.27
CA GLY A 160 -23.39 5.81 -9.07
C GLY A 160 -22.48 6.69 -9.93
N VAL A 161 -21.88 7.72 -9.34
CA VAL A 161 -20.93 8.62 -10.03
C VAL A 161 -19.53 8.48 -9.42
N ASP A 162 -18.57 7.98 -10.22
CA ASP A 162 -17.23 7.61 -9.74
C ASP A 162 -16.08 8.10 -10.66
N CYS A 163 -15.95 9.43 -10.85
CA CYS A 163 -14.64 10.15 -10.96
C CYS A 163 -14.74 11.67 -11.27
N THR A 164 -13.71 12.43 -10.87
CA THR A 164 -13.29 13.71 -11.50
C THR A 164 -11.79 13.72 -11.80
N LEU A 165 -11.43 14.42 -12.89
CA LEU A 165 -10.12 14.49 -13.55
C LEU A 165 -9.11 15.39 -12.84
N THR A 166 -7.85 15.07 -13.14
CA THR A 166 -6.52 15.56 -12.72
C THR A 166 -6.16 17.00 -13.07
N GLU A 167 -5.09 17.54 -12.44
CA GLU A 167 -3.88 18.22 -13.00
C GLU A 167 -3.09 18.86 -11.83
N GLY A 168 -1.76 18.95 -11.70
CA GLY A 168 -0.55 18.65 -12.48
C GLY A 168 0.68 18.98 -11.58
N GLU A 169 1.74 18.15 -11.63
CA GLU A 169 3.12 18.50 -12.04
C GLU A 169 4.07 19.27 -11.07
N GLU A 170 5.16 18.55 -10.74
CA GLU A 170 6.58 18.94 -10.59
C GLU A 170 7.14 19.63 -9.32
N GLU A 171 8.01 18.87 -8.62
CA GLU A 171 9.08 19.34 -7.74
C GLU A 171 10.40 19.60 -8.50
N LYS A 172 11.20 20.59 -8.06
CA LYS A 172 12.69 20.52 -8.11
C LYS A 172 13.38 21.24 -6.94
N LYS A 173 14.08 20.42 -6.12
CA LYS A 173 15.44 20.48 -5.52
C LYS A 173 16.00 21.79 -4.95
N VAL A 174 16.70 21.70 -3.80
CA VAL A 174 18.18 21.92 -3.63
C VAL A 174 18.67 21.42 -2.25
N GLU A 175 19.82 20.73 -2.24
CA GLU A 175 20.64 20.24 -1.12
C GLU A 175 21.38 21.37 -0.37
N ASN A 176 21.64 21.23 0.95
CA ASN A 176 22.99 20.96 1.49
C ASN A 176 23.10 21.05 3.03
N GLU A 177 23.64 19.97 3.59
CA GLU A 177 24.73 19.87 4.58
C GLU A 177 24.82 20.84 5.78
N ARG A 178 24.81 20.25 6.98
CA ARG A 178 25.96 20.34 7.91
C ARG A 178 25.95 19.23 8.97
N ALA A 179 27.04 18.47 8.95
CA ALA A 179 27.57 17.63 10.03
C ALA A 179 27.88 18.49 11.29
N ALA A 180 28.10 17.98 12.50
CA ALA A 180 28.79 16.75 12.86
C ALA A 180 28.62 16.40 14.37
N GLN A 181 28.61 15.08 14.65
CA GLN A 181 29.45 14.37 15.65
C GLN A 181 29.24 14.62 17.16
N SER A 182 29.23 13.66 18.09
CA SER A 182 29.49 12.20 18.12
C SER A 182 29.11 11.63 19.50
N SER A 183 28.76 10.35 19.58
CA SER A 183 29.53 9.37 20.39
C SER A 183 28.98 7.94 20.22
N VAL A 184 29.92 7.00 20.22
CA VAL A 184 29.81 5.63 19.72
C VAL A 184 29.40 4.68 20.83
N ILE A 185 28.30 3.96 20.62
CA ILE A 185 28.03 2.65 21.22
C ILE A 185 27.60 1.75 20.06
N GLU A 186 28.37 0.69 19.81
CA GLU A 186 28.03 -0.36 18.84
C GLU A 186 26.76 -1.09 19.27
N GLN A 187 25.62 -0.58 18.83
CA GLN A 187 24.37 -1.33 18.71
C GLN A 187 24.13 -1.55 17.21
N LYS A 188 23.76 -2.77 16.81
CA LYS A 188 23.30 -3.06 15.44
C LYS A 188 22.26 -2.00 15.07
N LYS A 189 22.63 -1.05 14.22
CA LYS A 189 21.77 0.04 13.78
C LYS A 189 20.54 -0.58 13.14
N ALA A 190 19.36 -0.34 13.71
CA ALA A 190 18.12 -0.71 13.06
C ALA A 190 18.08 0.00 11.70
N MET A 191 18.03 -0.78 10.61
CA MET A 191 17.93 -0.22 9.26
C MET A 191 16.53 0.38 9.07
N PHE A 192 16.48 1.58 8.51
CA PHE A 192 15.22 2.19 8.09
C PHE A 192 14.65 1.44 6.87
N PRO A 193 13.34 1.55 6.59
CA PRO A 193 12.75 0.88 5.43
C PRO A 193 13.43 1.24 4.09
N SER A 194 13.90 2.48 3.94
CA SER A 194 14.68 2.93 2.79
C SER A 194 16.03 2.21 2.65
N ASP A 195 16.72 1.94 3.76
CA ASP A 195 18.00 1.21 3.77
C ASP A 195 17.81 -0.23 3.24
N TRP A 196 16.68 -0.86 3.58
CA TRP A 196 16.35 -2.21 3.10
C TRP A 196 16.08 -2.26 1.60
N ILE A 197 15.49 -1.21 1.02
CA ILE A 197 15.29 -1.11 -0.43
C ILE A 197 16.64 -0.94 -1.15
N ILE A 198 17.55 -0.15 -0.58
CA ILE A 198 18.91 0.01 -1.09
C ILE A 198 19.67 -1.32 -1.05
N GLU A 199 19.58 -2.03 0.07
CA GLU A 199 20.21 -3.35 0.23
C GLU A 199 19.60 -4.38 -0.71
N ALA A 200 18.28 -4.42 -0.87
CA ALA A 200 17.60 -5.28 -1.84
C ALA A 200 18.10 -5.02 -3.26
N ARG A 201 18.26 -3.76 -3.65
CA ARG A 201 18.78 -3.37 -4.97
C ARG A 201 20.23 -3.80 -5.17
N LYS A 202 21.07 -3.66 -4.14
CA LYS A 202 22.46 -4.12 -4.15
C LYS A 202 22.52 -5.64 -4.33
N LEU A 203 21.86 -6.40 -3.47
CA LEU A 203 21.82 -7.87 -3.52
C LEU A 203 21.30 -8.38 -4.88
N ALA A 204 20.22 -7.79 -5.38
CA ALA A 204 19.68 -8.14 -6.69
C ALA A 204 20.68 -7.83 -7.82
N SER A 205 21.38 -6.69 -7.77
CA SER A 205 22.34 -6.31 -8.82
C SER A 205 23.52 -7.29 -8.93
N GLU A 206 23.99 -7.83 -7.81
CA GLU A 206 25.11 -8.76 -7.70
C GLU A 206 24.79 -10.18 -8.20
N CYS A 207 23.51 -10.54 -8.31
CA CYS A 207 23.10 -11.86 -8.80
C CYS A 207 23.32 -11.98 -10.32
N GLY A 208 24.07 -13.00 -10.76
CA GLY A 208 24.29 -13.35 -12.16
C GLY A 208 23.36 -14.45 -12.67
N SER A 209 22.69 -15.19 -11.78
CA SER A 209 21.78 -16.29 -12.14
C SER A 209 20.50 -16.32 -11.32
N VAL A 210 19.49 -17.05 -11.81
CA VAL A 210 18.20 -17.22 -11.12
C VAL A 210 18.38 -17.93 -9.77
N ASP A 211 19.34 -18.85 -9.66
CA ASP A 211 19.60 -19.59 -8.42
C ASP A 211 20.31 -18.73 -7.35
N GLU A 212 21.23 -17.86 -7.78
CA GLU A 212 21.81 -16.83 -6.90
C GLU A 212 20.73 -15.87 -6.40
N LEU A 213 19.84 -15.42 -7.30
CA LEU A 213 18.73 -14.55 -6.93
C LEU A 213 17.76 -15.23 -5.95
N ARG A 214 17.43 -16.52 -6.17
CA ARG A 214 16.63 -17.32 -5.25
C ARG A 214 17.26 -17.39 -3.86
N SER A 215 18.58 -17.58 -3.82
CA SER A 215 19.34 -17.64 -2.57
C SER A 215 19.32 -16.28 -1.86
N ALA A 216 19.55 -15.18 -2.59
CA ALA A 216 19.52 -13.82 -2.07
C ALA A 216 18.14 -13.47 -1.47
N VAL A 217 17.06 -13.75 -2.19
CA VAL A 217 15.69 -13.56 -1.69
C VAL A 217 15.45 -14.39 -0.43
N LYS A 218 15.86 -15.66 -0.42
CA LYS A 218 15.69 -16.54 0.75
C LYS A 218 16.43 -16.01 1.99
N SER A 219 17.59 -15.39 1.82
CA SER A 219 18.37 -14.80 2.92
C SER A 219 17.97 -13.35 3.28
N PHE A 220 17.15 -12.68 2.48
CA PHE A 220 16.78 -11.29 2.72
C PHE A 220 15.88 -11.13 3.96
N GLU A 221 16.25 -10.27 4.91
CA GLU A 221 15.53 -10.09 6.19
C GLU A 221 14.75 -8.76 6.26
N GLY A 222 14.82 -7.92 5.23
CA GLY A 222 14.23 -6.58 5.26
C GLY A 222 12.72 -6.52 5.15
N CYS A 223 12.07 -7.62 4.76
CA CYS A 223 10.63 -7.67 4.53
C CYS A 223 9.89 -8.36 5.69
N GLU A 224 9.08 -7.61 6.44
CA GLU A 224 8.40 -8.11 7.65
C GLU A 224 7.49 -9.31 7.39
N ILE A 225 6.85 -9.39 6.22
CA ILE A 225 5.97 -10.52 5.86
C ILE A 225 6.71 -11.86 5.79
N LYS A 226 8.05 -11.85 5.61
CA LYS A 226 8.88 -13.06 5.70
C LYS A 226 8.77 -13.72 7.08
N LYS A 227 8.71 -12.92 8.16
CA LYS A 227 8.67 -13.43 9.54
C LYS A 227 7.39 -14.21 9.84
N THR A 228 6.32 -13.92 9.09
CA THR A 228 5.01 -14.57 9.23
C THR A 228 4.76 -15.67 8.20
N ALA A 229 5.58 -15.75 7.15
CA ALA A 229 5.45 -16.74 6.10
C ALA A 229 6.14 -18.06 6.49
N THR A 230 5.60 -19.17 6.01
CA THR A 230 6.16 -20.50 6.22
C THR A 230 7.29 -20.78 5.24
N ASN A 231 7.11 -20.42 3.96
CA ASN A 231 8.10 -20.62 2.92
C ASN A 231 8.28 -19.38 2.05
N THR A 232 9.48 -19.24 1.48
CA THR A 232 9.71 -18.35 0.35
C THR A 232 9.13 -18.99 -0.91
N VAL A 233 8.16 -18.35 -1.54
CA VAL A 233 7.52 -18.78 -2.77
C VAL A 233 8.14 -18.02 -3.94
N PHE A 234 9.28 -18.52 -4.41
CA PHE A 234 10.12 -17.80 -5.37
C PHE A 234 9.62 -17.94 -6.82
N SER A 235 9.41 -19.17 -7.30
CA SER A 235 9.00 -19.42 -8.69
C SER A 235 8.51 -20.84 -8.92
N ASP A 236 7.87 -21.07 -10.07
CA ASP A 236 7.59 -22.41 -10.63
C ASP A 236 7.67 -22.38 -12.16
N GLY A 237 7.78 -23.55 -12.78
CA GLY A 237 7.83 -23.72 -14.23
C GLY A 237 9.25 -23.70 -14.81
N ASN A 238 9.35 -23.50 -16.13
CA ASN A 238 10.60 -23.61 -16.87
C ASN A 238 11.36 -22.27 -16.90
N PRO A 239 12.57 -22.14 -16.32
CA PRO A 239 13.33 -20.90 -16.30
C PRO A 239 13.77 -20.42 -17.69
N ASN A 240 13.76 -21.30 -18.70
CA ASN A 240 14.06 -20.97 -20.10
C ASN A 240 12.79 -20.70 -20.93
N ALA A 241 11.62 -20.54 -20.28
CA ALA A 241 10.38 -20.29 -20.99
C ALA A 241 10.36 -18.89 -21.62
N LYS A 242 9.83 -18.80 -22.84
CA LYS A 242 9.60 -17.53 -23.54
C LYS A 242 8.47 -16.70 -22.90
N ILE A 243 7.72 -17.27 -21.95
CA ILE A 243 6.54 -16.67 -21.32
C ILE A 243 6.77 -16.66 -19.81
N MET A 244 6.71 -15.47 -19.21
CA MET A 244 6.72 -15.33 -17.75
C MET A 244 5.39 -14.75 -17.26
N LEU A 245 4.85 -15.30 -16.18
CA LEU A 245 3.67 -14.80 -15.48
C LEU A 245 4.07 -14.25 -14.13
N VAL A 246 3.57 -13.06 -13.79
CA VAL A 246 3.78 -12.44 -12.47
C VAL A 246 2.43 -12.14 -11.82
N GLY A 247 2.17 -12.79 -10.68
CA GLY A 247 1.00 -12.58 -9.83
C GLY A 247 1.23 -11.55 -8.73
N GLU A 248 0.24 -11.42 -7.84
CA GLU A 248 0.25 -10.50 -6.70
C GLU A 248 1.15 -11.02 -5.56
N ALA A 249 0.69 -12.03 -4.84
CA ALA A 249 1.34 -12.57 -3.66
C ALA A 249 0.97 -14.04 -3.44
N PRO A 250 1.79 -14.80 -2.69
CA PRO A 250 1.45 -16.15 -2.28
C PRO A 250 0.20 -16.19 -1.39
N GLY A 251 -0.68 -17.16 -1.65
CA GLY A 251 -1.79 -17.51 -0.76
C GLY A 251 -1.39 -18.56 0.28
N ALA A 252 -2.36 -19.04 1.05
CA ALA A 252 -2.11 -20.02 2.12
C ALA A 252 -1.52 -21.35 1.62
N ASN A 253 -1.98 -21.84 0.46
CA ASN A 253 -1.48 -23.10 -0.09
C ASN A 253 -0.08 -22.93 -0.66
N GLU A 254 0.16 -21.80 -1.33
CA GLU A 254 1.44 -21.43 -1.90
C GLU A 254 2.50 -21.29 -0.81
N ASP A 255 2.17 -20.60 0.29
CA ASP A 255 3.04 -20.47 1.45
C ASP A 255 3.37 -21.82 2.09
N LEU A 256 2.39 -22.73 2.21
CA LEU A 256 2.62 -24.05 2.77
C LEU A 256 3.53 -24.92 1.88
N LYS A 257 3.39 -24.83 0.56
CA LYS A 257 4.10 -25.69 -0.40
C LYS A 257 5.39 -25.08 -0.97
N GLY A 258 5.59 -23.77 -0.85
CA GLY A 258 6.70 -23.06 -1.49
C GLY A 258 6.53 -22.89 -3.01
N ILE A 259 5.34 -23.13 -3.57
CA ILE A 259 5.09 -23.16 -5.02
C ILE A 259 4.03 -22.11 -5.39
N PRO A 260 4.29 -21.16 -6.31
CA PRO A 260 3.31 -20.17 -6.71
C PRO A 260 2.11 -20.81 -7.44
N PHE A 261 0.93 -20.22 -7.22
CA PHE A 261 -0.32 -20.63 -7.84
C PHE A 261 -0.60 -22.14 -7.69
N CYS A 262 -0.49 -22.72 -6.49
CA CYS A 262 -0.82 -24.14 -6.25
C CYS A 262 -2.16 -24.36 -5.53
N GLY A 263 -2.91 -23.28 -5.24
CA GLY A 263 -4.26 -23.30 -4.68
C GLY A 263 -5.38 -23.26 -5.74
N ALA A 264 -6.59 -22.87 -5.33
CA ALA A 264 -7.76 -22.83 -6.22
C ALA A 264 -7.61 -21.84 -7.39
N SER A 265 -7.00 -20.67 -7.14
CA SER A 265 -6.64 -19.71 -8.20
C SER A 265 -5.64 -20.32 -9.18
N GLY A 266 -4.69 -21.09 -8.67
CA GLY A 266 -3.71 -21.83 -9.46
C GLY A 266 -4.30 -22.87 -10.38
N MET A 267 -5.21 -23.69 -9.87
CA MET A 267 -5.91 -24.68 -10.71
C MET A 267 -6.72 -24.02 -11.84
N LEU A 268 -7.27 -22.83 -11.61
CA LEU A 268 -7.93 -22.08 -12.68
C LEU A 268 -6.92 -21.51 -13.67
N LEU A 269 -5.76 -21.02 -13.20
CA LEU A 269 -4.67 -20.59 -14.07
C LEU A 269 -4.19 -21.73 -14.97
N ASP A 270 -4.03 -22.94 -14.45
CA ASP A 270 -3.62 -24.12 -15.22
C ASP A 270 -4.65 -24.45 -16.32
N LYS A 271 -5.95 -24.33 -16.02
CA LYS A 271 -7.02 -24.49 -17.03
C LYS A 271 -6.99 -23.39 -18.10
N MET A 272 -6.70 -22.15 -17.69
CA MET A 272 -6.57 -21.01 -18.61
C MET A 272 -5.39 -21.19 -19.57
N LEU A 273 -4.23 -21.61 -19.05
CA LEU A 273 -3.06 -21.95 -19.84
C LEU A 273 -3.35 -23.12 -20.80
N GLY A 274 -3.98 -24.19 -20.29
CA GLY A 274 -4.36 -25.34 -21.09
C GLY A 274 -5.28 -24.98 -22.27
N ALA A 275 -6.18 -24.02 -22.09
CA ALA A 275 -7.07 -23.55 -23.16
C ALA A 275 -6.35 -22.84 -24.32
N ILE A 276 -5.09 -22.43 -24.13
CA ILE A 276 -4.23 -21.85 -25.19
C ILE A 276 -2.99 -22.71 -25.49
N ASN A 277 -3.09 -24.02 -25.21
CA ASN A 277 -2.06 -25.04 -25.44
C ASN A 277 -0.74 -24.79 -24.69
N LEU A 278 -0.82 -24.13 -23.54
CA LEU A 278 0.28 -23.92 -22.61
C LEU A 278 0.11 -24.80 -21.36
N ASP A 279 1.22 -25.03 -20.69
CA ASP A 279 1.30 -25.70 -19.39
C ASP A 279 2.53 -25.16 -18.64
N ARG A 280 2.74 -25.60 -17.40
CA ARG A 280 3.85 -25.14 -16.55
C ARG A 280 5.24 -25.47 -17.08
N THR A 281 5.38 -26.40 -18.03
CA THR A 281 6.68 -26.70 -18.68
C THR A 281 7.04 -25.67 -19.75
N LYS A 282 6.05 -24.90 -20.23
CA LYS A 282 6.19 -23.88 -21.28
C LYS A 282 6.17 -22.45 -20.76
N VAL A 283 5.91 -22.26 -19.46
CA VAL A 283 5.83 -20.94 -18.82
C VAL A 283 6.69 -20.91 -17.57
N TYR A 284 7.01 -19.71 -17.12
CA TYR A 284 7.65 -19.45 -15.85
C TYR A 284 6.75 -18.56 -14.99
N ILE A 285 6.59 -18.86 -13.70
CA ILE A 285 5.58 -18.21 -12.85
C ILE A 285 6.25 -17.69 -11.57
N SER A 286 5.98 -16.43 -11.23
CA SER A 286 6.42 -15.76 -10.00
C SER A 286 5.35 -14.77 -9.50
N ASN A 287 5.65 -13.97 -8.49
CA ASN A 287 4.78 -12.96 -7.88
C ASN A 287 5.54 -11.65 -7.63
N THR A 288 4.82 -10.56 -7.36
CA THR A 288 5.42 -9.27 -6.99
C THR A 288 6.03 -9.24 -5.58
N VAL A 289 5.61 -10.16 -4.71
CA VAL A 289 6.25 -10.44 -3.41
C VAL A 289 6.45 -11.95 -3.24
N PHE A 290 7.47 -12.36 -2.48
CA PHE A 290 7.85 -13.79 -2.36
C PHE A 290 7.31 -14.49 -1.11
N TRP A 291 6.62 -13.76 -0.24
CA TRP A 291 6.07 -14.26 1.02
C TRP A 291 4.61 -13.91 1.15
N ARG A 292 3.85 -14.74 1.86
CA ARG A 292 2.42 -14.54 2.07
C ARG A 292 2.16 -13.40 3.08
N PRO A 293 1.40 -12.36 2.70
CA PRO A 293 0.94 -11.38 3.67
C PRO A 293 -0.05 -11.99 4.68
N PRO A 294 0.01 -11.60 5.97
CA PRO A 294 -0.91 -12.10 7.01
C PRO A 294 -2.38 -11.97 6.60
N GLY A 295 -3.15 -13.04 6.77
CA GLY A 295 -4.58 -13.05 6.42
C GLY A 295 -4.89 -12.99 4.91
N ASN A 296 -3.90 -13.20 4.03
CA ASN A 296 -4.03 -12.98 2.57
C ASN A 296 -4.48 -11.56 2.22
N ARG A 297 -4.10 -10.56 3.03
CA ARG A 297 -4.28 -9.15 2.64
C ARG A 297 -3.46 -8.83 1.39
N LYS A 298 -3.77 -7.73 0.72
CA LYS A 298 -2.92 -7.19 -0.34
C LYS A 298 -1.56 -6.78 0.24
N PRO A 299 -0.46 -6.93 -0.52
CA PRO A 299 0.83 -6.35 -0.15
C PRO A 299 0.72 -4.83 -0.02
N THR A 300 1.48 -4.24 0.92
CA THR A 300 1.63 -2.79 1.02
C THR A 300 2.62 -2.26 -0.02
N ASP A 301 2.60 -0.96 -0.30
CA ASP A 301 3.57 -0.34 -1.21
C ASP A 301 5.02 -0.58 -0.74
N LEU A 302 5.26 -0.52 0.57
CA LEU A 302 6.57 -0.80 1.14
C LEU A 302 7.03 -2.24 0.87
N GLU A 303 6.14 -3.22 1.01
CA GLU A 303 6.44 -4.63 0.73
C GLU A 303 6.73 -4.85 -0.76
N LEU A 304 5.97 -4.19 -1.63
CA LEU A 304 6.21 -4.19 -3.08
C LEU A 304 7.56 -3.56 -3.41
N ASP A 305 7.88 -2.41 -2.85
CA ASP A 305 9.12 -1.69 -3.13
C ASP A 305 10.36 -2.39 -2.58
N MET A 306 10.23 -3.11 -1.46
CA MET A 306 11.28 -3.99 -0.94
C MET A 306 11.55 -5.18 -1.86
N CYS A 307 10.50 -5.78 -2.45
CA CYS A 307 10.64 -6.94 -3.33
C CYS A 307 10.97 -6.56 -4.78
N ARG A 308 10.60 -5.36 -5.21
CA ARG A 308 10.73 -4.86 -6.58
C ARG A 308 12.12 -5.05 -7.19
N PRO A 309 13.25 -4.73 -6.53
CA PRO A 309 14.56 -4.92 -7.14
C PRO A 309 14.85 -6.38 -7.49
N PHE A 310 14.42 -7.32 -6.63
CA PHE A 310 14.54 -8.74 -6.91
C PHE A 310 13.63 -9.16 -8.06
N VAL A 311 12.38 -8.70 -8.12
CA VAL A 311 11.46 -9.02 -9.21
C VAL A 311 11.95 -8.47 -10.56
N GLU A 312 12.44 -7.23 -10.59
CA GLU A 312 13.03 -6.60 -11.77
C GLU A 312 14.24 -7.39 -12.28
N LYS A 313 15.13 -7.80 -11.37
CA LYS A 313 16.27 -8.65 -11.69
C LYS A 313 15.83 -10.04 -12.14
N HIS A 314 14.79 -10.61 -11.52
CA HIS A 314 14.26 -11.93 -11.86
C HIS A 314 13.77 -11.96 -13.31
N ILE A 315 12.99 -10.95 -13.70
CA ILE A 315 12.51 -10.77 -15.07
C ILE A 315 13.70 -10.61 -16.03
N ALA A 316 14.72 -9.84 -15.67
CA ALA A 316 15.89 -9.63 -16.52
C ALA A 316 16.75 -10.90 -16.70
N LEU A 317 16.86 -11.75 -15.67
CA LEU A 317 17.59 -13.02 -15.75
C LEU A 317 16.83 -14.08 -16.56
N VAL A 318 15.50 -14.10 -16.48
CA VAL A 318 14.65 -14.99 -17.28
C VAL A 318 14.54 -14.50 -18.73
N LEU A 319 14.57 -13.18 -18.92
CA LEU A 319 14.43 -12.47 -20.20
C LEU A 319 13.32 -13.07 -21.10
N PRO A 320 12.06 -13.09 -20.62
CA PRO A 320 10.97 -13.67 -21.39
C PRO A 320 10.67 -12.82 -22.63
N GLN A 321 10.17 -13.47 -23.68
CA GLN A 321 9.66 -12.77 -24.86
C GLN A 321 8.38 -12.00 -24.55
N ILE A 322 7.51 -12.60 -23.71
CA ILE A 322 6.29 -11.96 -23.21
C ILE A 322 6.17 -12.09 -21.69
N LEU A 323 5.88 -10.97 -21.03
CA LEU A 323 5.59 -10.89 -19.60
C LEU A 323 4.10 -10.65 -19.37
N ILE A 324 3.44 -11.59 -18.70
CA ILE A 324 2.00 -11.56 -18.45
C ILE A 324 1.75 -11.19 -16.99
N PHE A 325 1.13 -10.04 -16.76
CA PHE A 325 0.70 -9.63 -15.43
C PHE A 325 -0.65 -10.26 -15.09
N VAL A 326 -0.69 -10.95 -13.97
CA VAL A 326 -1.85 -11.68 -13.49
C VAL A 326 -2.47 -10.89 -12.34
N GLY A 327 -3.44 -10.03 -12.64
CA GLY A 327 -4.11 -9.19 -11.65
C GLY A 327 -3.60 -7.75 -11.57
N GLY A 328 -4.36 -6.93 -10.84
CA GLY A 328 -4.14 -5.48 -10.80
C GLY A 328 -2.88 -5.08 -10.06
N ILE A 329 -2.53 -5.76 -8.96
CA ILE A 329 -1.32 -5.46 -8.19
C ILE A 329 -0.05 -5.74 -9.00
N ALA A 330 -0.03 -6.80 -9.81
CA ALA A 330 1.10 -7.08 -10.70
C ALA A 330 1.31 -5.96 -11.72
N CYS A 331 0.22 -5.46 -12.32
CA CYS A 331 0.27 -4.31 -13.22
C CYS A 331 0.69 -3.02 -12.51
N TYR A 332 0.07 -2.71 -11.38
CA TYR A 332 0.33 -1.53 -10.55
C TYR A 332 1.79 -1.48 -10.10
N SER A 333 2.32 -2.62 -9.68
CA SER A 333 3.71 -2.72 -9.26
C SER A 333 4.64 -2.47 -10.45
N LEU A 334 4.48 -3.15 -11.59
CA LEU A 334 5.56 -3.23 -12.59
C LEU A 334 5.38 -2.38 -13.86
N LEU A 335 4.18 -2.01 -14.29
CA LEU A 335 3.99 -1.27 -15.55
C LEU A 335 3.81 0.24 -15.36
N ASP A 336 2.86 0.62 -14.51
CA ASP A 336 2.46 2.01 -14.27
C ASP A 336 1.45 2.00 -13.11
N ASN A 337 1.78 2.67 -12.00
CA ASN A 337 0.98 2.70 -10.78
C ASN A 337 -0.34 3.48 -10.92
N THR A 338 -0.58 4.11 -12.08
CA THR A 338 -1.78 4.93 -12.33
C THR A 338 -2.89 4.21 -13.09
N LYS A 339 -2.60 3.08 -13.76
CA LYS A 339 -3.54 2.44 -14.69
C LYS A 339 -4.23 1.24 -14.07
N THR A 340 -5.57 1.21 -14.14
CA THR A 340 -6.36 0.05 -13.71
C THR A 340 -6.20 -1.12 -14.68
N ILE A 341 -6.31 -2.35 -14.17
CA ILE A 341 -6.22 -3.55 -15.00
C ILE A 341 -7.25 -3.59 -16.14
N SER A 342 -8.44 -3.03 -15.92
CA SER A 342 -9.51 -2.94 -16.93
C SER A 342 -9.07 -2.15 -18.16
N ASN A 343 -8.18 -1.17 -18.00
CA ASN A 343 -7.64 -0.36 -19.09
C ASN A 343 -6.43 -1.01 -19.78
N LEU A 344 -5.68 -1.84 -19.03
CA LEU A 344 -4.46 -2.49 -19.50
C LEU A 344 -4.74 -3.79 -20.27
N ARG A 345 -5.76 -4.55 -19.85
CA ARG A 345 -6.11 -5.84 -20.44
C ARG A 345 -6.55 -5.71 -21.90
N GLY A 346 -6.37 -6.80 -22.65
CA GLY A 346 -6.72 -6.86 -24.07
C GLY A 346 -5.84 -6.00 -24.99
N LYS A 347 -4.77 -5.38 -24.46
CA LYS A 347 -3.75 -4.62 -25.19
C LYS A 347 -2.37 -5.14 -24.82
N PHE A 348 -1.42 -4.95 -25.73
CA PHE A 348 -0.01 -5.19 -25.46
C PHE A 348 0.67 -3.89 -25.08
N HIS A 349 1.55 -3.93 -24.08
CA HIS A 349 2.37 -2.78 -23.64
C HIS A 349 3.84 -3.20 -23.62
N THR A 350 4.72 -2.27 -23.31
CA THR A 350 6.14 -2.56 -23.13
C THR A 350 6.53 -2.41 -21.66
N TYR A 351 7.44 -3.25 -21.21
CA TYR A 351 8.06 -3.18 -19.89
C TYR A 351 9.56 -3.03 -20.04
N THR A 352 10.14 -2.12 -19.27
CA THR A 352 11.58 -1.92 -19.18
C THR A 352 11.94 -1.68 -17.72
N ASN A 353 13.18 -2.02 -17.37
CA ASN A 353 13.76 -1.69 -16.07
C ASN A 353 15.27 -1.50 -16.23
N GLN A 354 15.95 -1.13 -15.15
CA GLN A 354 17.39 -0.84 -15.16
C GLN A 354 18.31 -2.02 -15.53
N TYR A 355 17.82 -3.26 -15.49
CA TYR A 355 18.59 -4.47 -15.80
C TYR A 355 18.38 -4.98 -17.22
N LEU A 356 17.39 -4.44 -17.95
CA LEU A 356 17.03 -4.88 -19.30
C LEU A 356 17.77 -4.06 -20.35
N SER A 357 18.32 -4.74 -21.36
CA SER A 357 18.94 -4.11 -22.53
C SER A 357 17.91 -3.66 -23.57
N HIS A 358 16.74 -4.29 -23.59
CA HIS A 358 15.61 -3.94 -24.47
C HIS A 358 14.29 -4.12 -23.74
N ALA A 359 13.25 -3.44 -24.21
CA ALA A 359 11.91 -3.61 -23.66
C ALA A 359 11.36 -5.02 -23.93
N ILE A 360 10.52 -5.50 -23.02
CA ILE A 360 9.78 -6.78 -23.12
C ILE A 360 8.33 -6.46 -23.47
N THR A 361 7.73 -7.26 -24.35
CA THR A 361 6.29 -7.16 -24.64
C THR A 361 5.48 -7.68 -23.46
N THR A 362 4.41 -7.00 -23.09
CA THR A 362 3.60 -7.37 -21.94
C THR A 362 2.13 -7.47 -22.26
N ALA A 363 1.43 -8.31 -21.50
CA ALA A 363 -0.02 -8.43 -21.51
C ALA A 363 -0.55 -8.48 -20.08
N ALA A 364 -1.81 -8.12 -19.88
CA ALA A 364 -2.48 -8.22 -18.58
C ALA A 364 -3.72 -9.10 -18.68
N ILE A 365 -3.91 -9.96 -17.68
CA ILE A 365 -5.09 -10.80 -17.51
C ILE A 365 -5.67 -10.64 -16.11
N PHE A 366 -6.99 -10.84 -15.96
CA PHE A 366 -7.59 -10.87 -14.64
C PHE A 366 -6.98 -11.97 -13.76
N HIS A 367 -6.82 -11.66 -12.47
CA HIS A 367 -6.35 -12.65 -11.51
C HIS A 367 -7.36 -13.80 -11.40
N PRO A 368 -6.94 -15.08 -11.41
CA PRO A 368 -7.86 -16.22 -11.30
C PRO A 368 -8.76 -16.17 -10.06
N ALA A 369 -8.25 -15.68 -8.92
CA ALA A 369 -9.07 -15.49 -7.71
C ALA A 369 -10.23 -14.50 -7.92
N TYR A 370 -10.05 -13.46 -8.74
CA TYR A 370 -11.14 -12.56 -9.12
C TYR A 370 -12.17 -13.28 -9.99
N LEU A 371 -11.72 -14.08 -10.96
CA LEU A 371 -12.61 -14.87 -11.83
C LEU A 371 -13.38 -15.98 -11.09
N LEU A 372 -12.85 -16.49 -9.98
CA LEU A 372 -13.57 -17.41 -9.10
C LEU A 372 -14.70 -16.70 -8.35
N ARG A 373 -14.49 -15.45 -7.90
CA ARG A 373 -15.52 -14.64 -7.25
C ARG A 373 -16.51 -14.01 -8.24
N GLN A 374 -16.07 -13.73 -9.46
CA GLN A 374 -16.87 -13.13 -10.54
C GLN A 374 -16.83 -13.98 -11.81
N PRO A 375 -17.54 -15.13 -11.85
CA PRO A 375 -17.49 -16.05 -13.00
C PRO A 375 -17.90 -15.42 -14.34
N ALA A 376 -18.79 -14.42 -14.33
CA ALA A 376 -19.22 -13.71 -15.53
C ALA A 376 -18.06 -13.05 -16.30
N GLN A 377 -16.97 -12.70 -15.59
CA GLN A 377 -15.79 -12.05 -16.18
C GLN A 377 -14.85 -13.03 -16.89
N LYS A 378 -15.13 -14.35 -16.84
CA LYS A 378 -14.33 -15.35 -17.57
C LYS A 378 -14.37 -15.17 -19.09
N ARG A 379 -15.47 -14.62 -19.64
CA ARG A 379 -15.54 -14.28 -21.08
C ARG A 379 -14.44 -13.30 -21.46
N LEU A 380 -14.26 -12.26 -20.65
CA LEU A 380 -13.22 -11.26 -20.85
C LEU A 380 -11.82 -11.92 -20.77
N ALA A 381 -11.54 -12.68 -19.71
CA ALA A 381 -10.27 -13.39 -19.59
C ALA A 381 -9.97 -14.29 -20.80
N TRP A 382 -10.99 -14.96 -21.36
CA TRP A 382 -10.83 -15.76 -22.58
C TRP A 382 -10.42 -14.92 -23.81
N GLU A 383 -10.97 -13.72 -23.97
CA GLU A 383 -10.58 -12.80 -25.04
C GLU A 383 -9.12 -12.38 -24.93
N ASP A 384 -8.61 -12.16 -23.71
CA ASP A 384 -7.19 -11.85 -23.48
C ASP A 384 -6.30 -13.04 -23.86
N LEU A 385 -6.66 -14.25 -23.42
CA LEU A 385 -5.91 -15.47 -23.71
C LEU A 385 -5.83 -15.75 -25.22
N LYS A 386 -6.92 -15.53 -25.97
CA LYS A 386 -6.91 -15.64 -27.43
C LYS A 386 -5.90 -14.69 -28.08
N LYS A 387 -5.88 -13.42 -27.66
CA LYS A 387 -4.91 -12.43 -28.17
C LYS A 387 -3.48 -12.82 -27.85
N ILE A 388 -3.24 -13.33 -26.64
CA ILE A 388 -1.92 -13.85 -26.24
C ILE A 388 -1.51 -15.04 -27.13
N ARG A 389 -2.41 -15.99 -27.38
CA ARG A 389 -2.16 -17.12 -28.30
C ARG A 389 -1.80 -16.64 -29.71
N GLU A 390 -2.59 -15.73 -30.26
CA GLU A 390 -2.36 -15.14 -31.58
C GLU A 390 -0.99 -14.44 -31.68
N TYR A 391 -0.61 -13.68 -30.65
CA TYR A 391 0.72 -13.07 -30.57
C TYR A 391 1.85 -14.12 -30.55
N LEU A 392 1.68 -15.21 -29.78
CA LEU A 392 2.65 -16.30 -29.72
C LEU A 392 2.77 -17.05 -31.05
N ASP A 393 1.66 -17.22 -31.79
CA ASP A 393 1.69 -17.84 -33.12
C ASP A 393 2.46 -16.98 -34.13
N ASN A 394 2.16 -15.68 -34.16
CA ASN A 394 2.81 -14.75 -35.09
C ASN A 394 4.31 -14.60 -34.84
N THR A 395 4.75 -14.63 -33.58
CA THR A 395 6.16 -14.48 -33.23
C THR A 395 7.00 -15.73 -33.48
N ASN A 396 6.44 -16.92 -33.35
CA ASN A 396 7.15 -18.16 -33.73
C ASN A 396 7.34 -18.25 -35.25
N ASN A 397 6.35 -17.83 -36.05
CA ASN A 397 6.46 -17.82 -37.51
C ASN A 397 7.55 -16.89 -38.07
N HIS A 398 7.97 -15.87 -37.31
CA HIS A 398 9.06 -14.96 -37.69
C HIS A 398 10.45 -15.41 -37.25
N THR A 399 10.57 -16.47 -36.45
CA THR A 399 11.87 -17.00 -36.00
C THR A 399 12.35 -18.22 -36.79
N ASP A 400 11.49 -18.78 -37.67
CA ASP A 400 11.76 -19.96 -38.50
C ASP A 400 12.02 -19.62 -40.00
N VAL A 401 12.33 -18.36 -40.34
CA VAL A 401 12.65 -17.89 -41.72
C VAL A 401 14.09 -17.42 -41.83
#